data_AF-A0A7K0FTX4-F1
#
_entry.id   AF-A0A7K0FTX4-F1
#
_cell.length_a   1.000
_cell.length_b   1.000
_cell.length_c   1.000
_cell.angle_alpha   90.00
_cell.angle_beta   90.00
_cell.angle_gamma   90.00
#
_symmetry.space_group_name_H-M   'P 1'
#
loop_
_entity.id
_entity.type
_entity.pdbx_description
1 polymer ?
#
loop_
_entity_poly.entity_id
_entity_poly.type
_entity_poly.pdbx_seq_one_letter_code
_entity_poly.pdbx_strand_id
1 'polypeptide(L)' 'MANYPIKIILKTLSYLGLLFTAVPAFLSFHGLITFKQYEIFMIVGAFMWFLSAPFWVTKKDNI' A
#
# COMPACT_ATOMS: atom_id res chain seq x y z
N MET A 1 -28.80 -2.77 4.41
CA MET A 1 -27.92 -2.60 5.59
C MET A 1 -26.62 -3.34 5.30
N ALA A 2 -25.72 -2.72 4.52
CA ALA A 2 -24.59 -3.43 3.90
C ALA A 2 -23.30 -3.14 4.66
N ASN A 3 -22.63 -4.18 5.16
CA ASN A 3 -21.41 -4.15 5.97
C ASN A 3 -20.39 -3.08 5.51
N TYR A 4 -20.33 -1.98 6.26
CA TYR A 4 -19.41 -0.87 6.09
C TYR A 4 -17.91 -1.13 6.46
N PRO A 5 -17.51 -2.11 7.32
CA PRO A 5 -16.13 -2.14 7.84
C PRO A 5 -15.07 -2.53 6.79
N ILE A 6 -15.40 -3.39 5.82
CA ILE A 6 -14.44 -3.90 4.83
C ILE A 6 -13.88 -2.79 3.92
N LYS A 7 -14.70 -1.80 3.56
CA LYS A 7 -14.29 -0.69 2.69
C LYS A 7 -13.32 0.27 3.38
N ILE A 8 -13.48 0.46 4.69
CA ILE A 8 -12.59 1.29 5.51
C ILE A 8 -11.23 0.59 5.64
N ILE A 9 -11.22 -0.70 5.96
CA ILE A 9 -9.98 -1.49 6.08
C ILE A 9 -9.19 -1.46 4.77
N LEU A 10 -9.86 -1.64 3.63
CA LEU A 10 -9.23 -1.59 2.30
C LEU A 10 -8.65 -0.21 1.96
N LYS A 11 -9.35 0.88 2.29
CA LYS A 11 -8.82 2.24 2.09
C LYS A 11 -7.61 2.50 2.98
N THR A 12 -7.69 2.14 4.26
CA THR A 12 -6.58 2.33 5.21
C THR A 12 -5.36 1.51 4.78
N LEU A 13 -5.54 0.26 4.35
CA LEU A 13 -4.46 -0.59 3.86
C LEU A 13 -3.81 -0.02 2.59
N SER A 14 -4.60 0.60 1.71
CA SER A 14 -4.10 1.24 0.50
C SER A 14 -3.29 2.52 0.80
N TYR A 15 -3.76 3.36 1.72
CA TYR A 15 -2.98 4.51 2.21
C TYR A 15 -1.72 4.08 2.93
N LEU A 16 -1.78 3.02 3.73
CA LEU A 16 -0.61 2.44 4.39
C LEU A 16 0.39 1.90 3.36
N GLY A 17 -0.05 1.16 2.34
CA GLY A 17 0.80 0.68 1.26
C GLY A 17 1.47 1.81 0.47
N LEU A 18 0.77 2.92 0.24
CA LEU A 18 1.34 4.11 -0.38
C LEU A 18 2.34 4.84 0.54
N LEU A 19 2.07 4.90 1.85
CA LEU A 19 3.04 5.41 2.82
C LEU A 19 4.28 4.51 2.86
N PHE A 20 4.08 3.20 2.76
CA PHE A 20 5.14 2.19 2.82
C PHE A 20 6.06 2.20 1.61
N THR A 21 5.68 2.81 0.48
CA THR A 21 6.60 3.06 -0.63
C THR A 21 7.41 4.34 -0.45
N ALA A 22 6.89 5.34 0.27
CA ALA A 22 7.59 6.60 0.53
C ALA A 22 8.53 6.52 1.75
N VAL A 23 8.12 5.87 2.84
CA VAL A 23 8.87 5.76 4.10
C VAL A 23 10.28 5.15 3.92
N PRO A 24 10.47 4.05 3.18
CA PRO A 24 11.80 3.47 2.98
C PRO A 24 12.74 4.41 2.22
N ALA A 25 12.20 5.26 1.32
CA ALA A 25 12.99 6.26 0.62
C ALA A 25 13.56 7.28 1.62
N PHE A 26 12.74 7.78 2.55
CA PHE A 26 13.24 8.69 3.59
C PHE A 26 14.21 8.00 4.58
N LEU A 27 13.95 6.75 4.95
CA LEU A 27 14.84 5.99 5.84
C LEU A 27 16.21 5.69 5.20
N SER A 28 16.26 5.44 3.88
CA SER A 28 17.52 5.21 3.17
C SER A 28 18.36 6.48 3.05
N PHE A 29 17.72 7.64 2.85
CA PHE A 29 18.41 8.94 2.86
C PHE A 29 19.00 9.31 4.23
N HIS A 30 18.38 8.89 5.34
CA HIS A 30 18.94 9.07 6.68
C HIS A 30 20.00 8.02 7.06
N GLY A 31 20.32 7.05 6.19
CA GLY A 31 21.29 5.99 6.48
C GLY A 31 20.82 5.00 7.56
N LEU A 32 19.54 5.02 7.92
CA LEU A 32 18.96 4.14 8.96
C LEU A 32 18.73 2.72 8.46
N ILE A 33 18.66 2.53 7.14
CA ILE A 33 18.54 1.23 6.49
C ILE A 33 19.59 1.10 5.38
N THR A 34 20.10 -0.12 5.22
CA THR A 34 21.03 -0.46 4.13
C THR A 34 20.31 -0.56 2.79
N PHE A 35 21.03 -0.38 1.68
CA PHE A 35 20.47 -0.46 0.31
C PHE A 35 19.71 -1.77 0.06
N LYS A 36 20.23 -2.89 0.58
CA LYS A 36 19.57 -4.20 0.50
C LYS A 36 18.22 -4.24 1.23
N GLN A 37 18.11 -3.57 2.37
CA GLN A 37 16.85 -3.47 3.11
C GLN A 37 15.85 -2.57 2.37
N TYR A 38 16.32 -1.45 1.81
CA TYR A 38 15.51 -0.57 0.97
C TYR A 38 14.90 -1.31 -0.22
N GLU A 39 15.71 -2.11 -0.93
CA GLU A 39 15.27 -2.90 -2.08
C GLU A 39 14.15 -3.89 -1.69
N ILE A 40 14.32 -4.60 -0.58
CA ILE A 40 13.30 -5.53 -0.05
C ILE A 40 12.01 -4.78 0.32
N PHE A 41 12.11 -3.64 1.02
CA PHE A 41 10.94 -2.85 1.39
C PHE A 41 10.18 -2.32 0.17
N MET A 42 10.89 -1.89 -0.88
CA MET A 42 10.30 -1.43 -2.13
C MET A 42 9.56 -2.56 -2.86
N ILE A 43 10.17 -3.75 -2.96
CA ILE A 43 9.55 -4.92 -3.60
C ILE A 43 8.30 -5.34 -2.82
N VAL A 44 8.39 -5.46 -1.50
CA VAL A 44 7.26 -5.84 -0.64
C VAL A 44 6.13 -4.79 -0.73
N GLY A 45 6.47 -3.51 -0.68
CA GLY A 45 5.51 -2.41 -0.84
C GLY A 45 4.82 -2.42 -2.19
N ALA A 46 5.58 -2.66 -3.27
CA ALA A 46 5.03 -2.78 -4.63
C ALA A 46 4.05 -3.96 -4.75
N PHE A 47 4.40 -5.14 -4.22
CA PHE A 47 3.49 -6.29 -4.18
C PHE A 47 2.25 -6.00 -3.35
N MET A 48 2.38 -5.39 -2.17
CA MET A 48 1.24 -5.01 -1.33
C MET A 48 0.30 -4.04 -2.05
N TRP A 49 0.84 -3.04 -2.73
CA TRP A 49 0.04 -2.08 -3.49
C TRP A 49 -0.63 -2.74 -4.70
N PHE A 50 0.11 -3.59 -5.43
CA PHE A 50 -0.42 -4.30 -6.59
C PHE A 50 -1.55 -5.27 -6.22
N LEU A 51 -1.42 -5.98 -5.10
CA LEU A 51 -2.49 -6.82 -4.55
C LEU A 51 -3.68 -6.00 -4.04
N SER A 52 -3.45 -4.73 -3.65
CA SER A 52 -4.50 -3.80 -3.26
C SER A 52 -5.23 -3.18 -4.45
N ALA A 53 -4.60 -3.08 -5.63
CA ALA A 53 -5.16 -2.50 -6.85
C ALA A 53 -6.49 -3.13 -7.31
N PRO A 54 -6.68 -4.46 -7.37
CA PRO A 54 -7.96 -5.06 -7.77
C PRO A 54 -9.13 -4.70 -6.84
N PHE A 55 -8.86 -4.34 -5.58
CA PHE A 55 -9.90 -3.88 -4.64
C PHE A 55 -10.39 -2.46 -4.91
N TRP A 56 -9.62 -1.64 -5.65
CA TRP A 56 -10.07 -0.32 -6.13
C TRP A 56 -10.96 -0.41 -7.37
N VAL A 57 -10.72 -1.43 -8.21
CA VAL A 57 -11.37 -1.56 -9.54
C VAL A 57 -12.72 -2.29 -9.48
N THR A 58 -13.25 -2.56 -8.29
CA THR A 58 -14.63 -3.08 -8.14
C THR A 58 -15.64 -1.93 -8.32
N LYS A 59 -16.08 -1.81 -9.58
CA LYS A 59 -17.23 -1.11 -10.18
C LYS A 59 -18.16 -0.29 -9.26
N LYS A 60 -18.37 0.96 -9.70
CA LYS A 60 -19.67 1.63 -9.59
C LYS A 60 -20.42 1.41 -10.92
N ASP A 61 -20.91 0.19 -11.14
CA ASP A 61 -21.96 -0.04 -12.13
C ASP A 61 -23.21 0.61 -11.54
N ASN A 62 -23.49 1.84 -11.97
CA ASN A 62 -24.84 2.38 -11.86
C ASN A 62 -25.60 1.72 -13.01
N ILE A 63 -26.46 0.77 -12.63
CA ILE A 63 -27.52 0.21 -13.46
C ILE A 63 -28.42 1.34 -13.93
#